data_AF-A0A2S1FIQ4-F1
#
_entry.id   AF-A0A2S1FIQ4-F1
#
_cell.length_a   1.000
_cell.length_b   1.000
_cell.length_c   1.000
_cell.angle_alpha   90.00
_cell.angle_beta   90.00
_cell.angle_gamma   90.00
#
_symmetry.space_group_name_H-M   'P 1'
#
loop_
_entity.id
_entity.type
_entity.pdbx_description
1 polymer ?
#
loop_
_entity_poly.entity_id
_entity_poly.type
_entity_poly.pdbx_seq_one_letter_code
_entity_poly.pdbx_strand_id
1 'polypeptide(L)'
;MPLVKQLAKDVPGFKSETLEVQAALAALVWIGATKRRQHNVYDGYMSFHYKELAHAFGGKWNEINQRLSFLEMKDTGERLPWRFNAKGGTATDVHTKAYRFSLTVQASRDKYLAKRETHRLTRLVDMNGTGIATPPNAVSSLDTNGKPTSRWRLLNNGDSMSLVPVNIASLKLWEKKFDKDIATWQATGKPPQDLFMQYATLEILIELRDKTKQIRRMAHTDVAGLGNVMHVYKESPSGRLYTLGGASLQNAPKELRKAALVGLWDYDLSNCHFAIIANMARAAGYQCVAIEHYMANKKALRAEIANAIGISIDQTKTCLLAVMYGARKSTWHENAIPETVGVDAAKRLNDFPLFANIVADVKLAGAAILAHNKPNRQGGLVNVFGKSMPVQEKDGAKVKTKAWSKLLAHLIQGVEAKAIRACLEIDPGAVVLIQHDGFTATKQLNVATLEKAILDATGYTLTLEEDLIQPDIQRQFDKSIQNELLKVQKALKTNTGAGFRSFRHHQSIVSSEGAVLVCRS
;
A
#
# COMPACT_ATOMS: atom_id res chain seq x y z
N MET A 1 6.75 -26.65 5.57
CA MET A 1 6.30 -25.95 4.35
C MET A 1 4.89 -26.36 3.91
N PRO A 2 3.83 -25.78 4.50
CA PRO A 2 2.44 -26.12 4.15
C PRO A 2 2.07 -25.84 2.69
N LEU A 3 2.56 -24.74 2.09
CA LEU A 3 2.27 -24.40 0.68
C LEU A 3 2.99 -25.34 -0.30
N VAL A 4 4.30 -25.58 -0.13
CA VAL A 4 5.05 -26.54 -0.96
C VAL A 4 4.42 -27.93 -0.89
N LYS A 5 4.00 -28.38 0.31
CA LYS A 5 3.29 -29.66 0.47
C LYS A 5 1.93 -29.67 -0.24
N GLN A 6 1.22 -28.54 -0.28
CA GLN A 6 -0.05 -28.44 -0.99
C GLN A 6 0.18 -28.51 -2.52
N LEU A 7 1.15 -27.77 -3.03
CA LEU A 7 1.50 -27.78 -4.46
C LEU A 7 1.98 -29.18 -4.90
N ALA A 8 2.83 -29.83 -4.10
CA ALA A 8 3.27 -31.20 -4.36
C ALA A 8 2.14 -32.24 -4.36
N LYS A 9 1.01 -31.93 -3.71
CA LYS A 9 -0.18 -32.79 -3.71
C LYS A 9 -1.04 -32.58 -4.95
N ASP A 10 -1.26 -31.33 -5.35
CA ASP A 10 -2.25 -31.00 -6.37
C ASP A 10 -1.67 -30.79 -7.79
N VAL A 11 -0.39 -30.39 -7.90
CA VAL A 11 0.25 -30.04 -9.18
C VAL A 11 1.05 -31.25 -9.71
N PRO A 12 0.63 -31.89 -10.81
CA PRO A 12 1.35 -33.02 -11.40
C PRO A 12 2.80 -32.65 -11.74
N GLY A 13 3.75 -33.55 -11.45
CA GLY A 13 5.18 -33.33 -11.73
C GLY A 13 5.89 -32.35 -10.79
N PHE A 14 5.19 -31.63 -9.90
CA PHE A 14 5.84 -30.68 -8.98
C PHE A 14 6.81 -31.39 -8.01
N LYS A 15 6.43 -32.57 -7.51
CA LYS A 15 7.23 -33.32 -6.53
C LYS A 15 8.57 -33.83 -7.09
N SER A 16 8.70 -33.96 -8.41
CA SER A 16 9.96 -34.40 -9.05
C SER A 16 10.96 -33.25 -9.28
N GLU A 17 10.57 -32.00 -9.02
CA GLU A 17 11.48 -30.87 -9.07
C GLU A 17 12.49 -30.88 -7.92
N THR A 18 13.62 -30.19 -8.10
CA THR A 18 14.55 -29.91 -7.00
C THR A 18 13.89 -29.05 -5.93
N LEU A 19 14.39 -29.12 -4.68
CA LEU A 19 13.83 -28.33 -3.58
C LEU A 19 13.88 -26.82 -3.85
N GLU A 20 14.94 -26.34 -4.49
CA GLU A 20 15.10 -24.94 -4.91
C GLU A 20 13.99 -24.52 -5.89
N VAL A 21 13.72 -25.35 -6.92
CA VAL A 21 12.66 -25.08 -7.89
C VAL A 21 11.29 -25.13 -7.22
N GLN A 22 11.03 -26.10 -6.34
CA GLN A 22 9.78 -26.18 -5.57
C GLN A 22 9.57 -24.93 -4.70
N ALA A 23 10.61 -24.47 -4.02
CA ALA A 23 10.57 -23.27 -3.18
C ALA A 23 10.35 -22.00 -4.02
N ALA A 24 11.05 -21.85 -5.15
CA ALA A 24 10.88 -20.74 -6.08
C ALA A 24 9.46 -20.70 -6.67
N LEU A 25 8.90 -21.83 -7.11
CA LEU A 25 7.53 -21.94 -7.59
C LEU A 25 6.50 -21.59 -6.49
N ALA A 26 6.71 -22.08 -5.26
CA ALA A 26 5.86 -21.71 -4.13
C ALA A 26 5.93 -20.22 -3.81
N ALA A 27 7.11 -19.60 -3.94
CA ALA A 27 7.29 -18.16 -3.79
C ALA A 27 6.50 -17.38 -4.86
N LEU A 28 6.51 -17.83 -6.13
CA LEU A 28 5.68 -17.25 -7.19
C LEU A 28 4.18 -17.30 -6.83
N VAL A 29 3.68 -18.45 -6.34
CA VAL A 29 2.30 -18.59 -5.90
C VAL A 29 1.96 -17.66 -4.74
N TRP A 30 2.90 -17.50 -3.82
CA TRP A 30 2.76 -16.64 -2.65
C TRP A 30 2.67 -15.14 -3.02
N ILE A 31 3.46 -14.67 -4.00
CA ILE A 31 3.53 -13.25 -4.35
C ILE A 31 2.70 -12.85 -5.58
N GLY A 32 2.31 -13.81 -6.43
CA GLY A 32 1.74 -13.54 -7.75
C GLY A 32 0.34 -12.92 -7.75
N ALA A 33 -0.53 -13.35 -6.83
CA ALA A 33 -1.89 -12.79 -6.69
C ALA A 33 -1.91 -11.54 -5.78
N THR A 34 -1.07 -10.55 -6.08
CA THR A 34 -1.05 -9.27 -5.35
C THR A 34 -1.22 -8.12 -6.34
N LYS A 35 -1.87 -7.00 -5.93
CA LYS A 35 -2.01 -5.80 -6.78
C LYS A 35 -0.71 -5.32 -7.41
N ARG A 36 0.42 -5.41 -6.71
CA ARG A 36 1.75 -5.02 -7.24
C ARG A 36 2.19 -5.84 -8.44
N ARG A 37 1.66 -7.06 -8.58
CA ARG A 37 1.95 -7.96 -9.69
C ARG A 37 0.91 -7.89 -10.79
N GLN A 38 -0.19 -7.15 -10.62
CA GLN A 38 -1.21 -6.99 -11.66
C GLN A 38 -0.58 -6.49 -12.96
N HIS A 39 -0.99 -7.09 -14.07
CA HIS A 39 -0.53 -6.69 -15.39
C HIS A 39 -1.22 -5.39 -15.80
N ASN A 40 -0.45 -4.40 -16.24
CA ASN A 40 -0.96 -3.05 -16.53
C ASN A 40 -1.96 -2.98 -17.70
N VAL A 41 -2.01 -4.01 -18.56
CA VAL A 41 -2.85 -4.02 -19.78
C VAL A 41 -3.96 -5.06 -19.71
N TYR A 42 -3.79 -6.11 -18.91
CA TYR A 42 -4.66 -7.29 -18.99
C TYR A 42 -5.19 -7.64 -17.62
N ASP A 43 -6.46 -7.34 -17.40
CA ASP A 43 -7.13 -7.63 -16.13
C ASP A 43 -7.15 -9.12 -15.82
N GLY A 44 -6.93 -9.45 -14.55
CA GLY A 44 -6.79 -10.82 -14.08
C GLY A 44 -5.45 -11.49 -14.41
N TYR A 45 -4.54 -10.81 -15.10
CA TYR A 45 -3.18 -11.30 -15.35
C TYR A 45 -2.16 -10.63 -14.42
N MET A 46 -1.02 -11.31 -14.25
CA MET A 46 0.12 -10.89 -13.47
C MET A 46 1.39 -10.77 -14.31
N SER A 47 2.36 -10.01 -13.80
CA SER A 47 3.65 -9.73 -14.42
C SER A 47 4.82 -10.30 -13.62
N PHE A 48 5.66 -11.07 -14.31
CA PHE A 48 6.98 -11.49 -13.83
C PHE A 48 8.05 -11.04 -14.81
N HIS A 49 9.06 -10.34 -14.31
CA HIS A 49 10.14 -9.86 -15.16
C HIS A 49 11.07 -11.01 -15.57
N TYR A 50 11.55 -11.04 -16.82
CA TYR A 50 12.36 -12.16 -17.31
C TYR A 50 13.64 -12.38 -16.48
N LYS A 51 14.28 -11.31 -15.98
CA LYS A 51 15.46 -11.42 -15.09
C LYS A 51 15.13 -12.08 -13.76
N GLU A 52 13.93 -11.85 -13.23
CA GLU A 52 13.47 -12.48 -11.99
C GLU A 52 13.28 -13.99 -12.20
N LEU A 53 12.61 -14.37 -13.28
CA LEU A 53 12.43 -15.78 -13.64
C LEU A 53 13.78 -16.45 -13.96
N ALA A 54 14.67 -15.77 -14.68
CA ALA A 54 16.00 -16.28 -14.96
C ALA A 54 16.82 -16.49 -13.68
N HIS A 55 16.75 -15.55 -12.74
CA HIS A 55 17.42 -15.65 -11.44
C HIS A 55 16.85 -16.79 -10.58
N ALA A 56 15.53 -16.94 -10.56
CA ALA A 56 14.85 -17.96 -9.74
C ALA A 56 15.01 -19.39 -10.30
N PHE A 57 15.18 -19.55 -11.61
CA PHE A 57 15.16 -20.87 -12.27
C PHE A 57 16.42 -21.17 -13.11
N GLY A 58 17.49 -20.39 -12.95
CA GLY A 58 18.74 -20.58 -13.71
C GLY A 58 18.54 -20.53 -15.24
N GLY A 59 17.60 -19.70 -15.72
CA GLY A 59 17.24 -19.62 -17.14
C GLY A 59 16.31 -20.73 -17.66
N LYS A 60 15.99 -21.76 -16.86
CA LYS A 60 15.17 -22.92 -17.27
C LYS A 60 13.66 -22.73 -17.08
N TRP A 61 13.21 -21.50 -16.85
CA TRP A 61 11.80 -21.21 -16.58
C TRP A 61 10.85 -21.78 -17.65
N ASN A 62 11.18 -21.64 -18.93
CA ASN A 62 10.29 -22.08 -20.01
C ASN A 62 10.12 -23.61 -20.01
N GLU A 63 11.19 -24.37 -19.78
CA GLU A 63 11.16 -25.84 -19.70
C GLU A 63 10.32 -26.31 -18.51
N ILE A 64 10.53 -25.69 -17.34
CA ILE A 64 9.76 -26.00 -16.12
C ILE A 64 8.28 -25.68 -16.33
N ASN A 65 7.97 -24.50 -16.89
CA ASN A 65 6.59 -24.09 -17.09
C ASN A 65 5.87 -24.93 -18.14
N GLN A 66 6.57 -25.37 -19.19
CA GLN A 66 6.03 -26.30 -20.20
C GLN A 66 5.70 -27.67 -19.59
N ARG A 67 6.55 -28.18 -18.70
CA ARG A 67 6.34 -29.47 -18.04
C ARG A 67 5.24 -29.44 -17.00
N LEU A 68 5.16 -28.38 -16.21
CA LEU A 68 4.22 -28.29 -15.08
C LEU A 68 2.90 -27.59 -15.43
N SER A 69 2.84 -26.87 -16.56
CA SER A 69 1.73 -25.97 -16.89
C SER A 69 1.39 -25.04 -15.71
N PHE A 70 2.42 -24.43 -15.13
CA PHE A 70 2.31 -23.72 -13.84
C PHE A 70 1.65 -22.34 -13.98
N LEU A 71 2.12 -21.57 -14.97
CA LEU A 71 1.53 -20.31 -15.41
C LEU A 71 1.04 -20.44 -16.84
N GLU A 72 -0.20 -20.04 -17.05
CA GLU A 72 -0.77 -19.84 -18.38
C GLU A 72 -0.39 -18.44 -18.87
N MET A 73 0.00 -18.34 -20.13
CA MET A 73 0.31 -17.07 -20.77
C MET A 73 -0.89 -16.66 -21.61
N LYS A 74 -1.25 -15.37 -21.60
CA LYS A 74 -2.37 -14.88 -22.41
C LYS A 74 -2.11 -15.14 -23.90
N ASP A 75 -2.93 -15.91 -24.60
CA ASP A 75 -2.85 -15.98 -26.06
C ASP A 75 -3.58 -14.77 -26.66
N THR A 76 -2.91 -14.01 -27.52
CA THR A 76 -3.47 -12.82 -28.18
C THR A 76 -3.81 -13.05 -29.65
N GLY A 77 -3.53 -14.22 -30.24
CA GLY A 77 -3.80 -14.52 -31.66
C GLY A 77 -2.95 -13.72 -32.67
N GLU A 78 -2.46 -12.54 -32.30
CA GLU A 78 -1.48 -11.72 -33.01
C GLU A 78 -0.17 -11.61 -32.22
N ARG A 79 0.94 -11.34 -32.93
CA ARG A 79 2.32 -11.12 -32.46
C ARG A 79 2.43 -10.85 -30.94
N LEU A 80 2.86 -11.89 -30.23
CA LEU A 80 3.25 -12.03 -28.80
C LEU A 80 2.58 -11.06 -27.80
N PRO A 81 1.93 -11.56 -26.73
CA PRO A 81 1.27 -10.78 -25.65
C PRO A 81 2.26 -10.00 -24.76
N TRP A 82 3.52 -9.85 -25.21
CA TRP A 82 4.55 -9.00 -24.64
C TRP A 82 5.28 -8.29 -25.78
N ARG A 83 5.35 -6.96 -25.73
CA ARG A 83 6.12 -6.16 -26.70
C ARG A 83 7.38 -5.60 -26.07
N PHE A 84 8.52 -5.94 -26.68
CA PHE A 84 9.82 -5.30 -26.45
C PHE A 84 10.33 -4.83 -27.81
N ASN A 85 9.84 -3.67 -28.30
CA ASN A 85 10.32 -3.18 -29.59
C ASN A 85 11.65 -2.43 -29.40
N ALA A 86 12.76 -3.14 -29.61
CA ALA A 86 14.10 -2.54 -29.61
C ALA A 86 14.51 -1.95 -30.97
N LYS A 87 13.63 -1.90 -31.98
CA LYS A 87 13.94 -1.25 -33.26
C LYS A 87 13.36 0.17 -33.30
N GLY A 88 14.24 1.16 -33.16
CA GLY A 88 13.94 2.57 -33.48
C GLY A 88 13.92 3.56 -32.31
N GLY A 89 14.10 3.13 -31.06
CA GLY A 89 14.29 4.06 -29.93
C GLY A 89 13.04 4.81 -29.44
N THR A 90 11.85 4.44 -29.90
CA THR A 90 10.57 4.91 -29.35
C THR A 90 9.53 3.80 -29.46
N ALA A 91 9.57 2.85 -28.51
CA ALA A 91 8.42 1.96 -28.27
C ALA A 91 7.47 2.68 -27.32
N THR A 92 6.26 3.01 -27.78
CA THR A 92 5.21 3.62 -26.95
C THR A 92 4.57 2.60 -25.99
N ASP A 93 4.52 1.31 -26.37
CA ASP A 93 3.91 0.24 -25.58
C ASP A 93 4.92 -0.87 -25.25
N VAL A 94 5.56 -0.77 -24.09
CA VAL A 94 6.41 -1.83 -23.52
C VAL A 94 5.70 -2.42 -22.30
N HIS A 95 5.19 -3.64 -22.44
CA HIS A 95 4.63 -4.39 -21.31
C HIS A 95 5.25 -5.79 -21.25
N THR A 96 5.36 -6.28 -20.02
CA THR A 96 5.86 -7.62 -19.70
C THR A 96 4.93 -8.72 -20.20
N LYS A 97 5.36 -9.98 -20.12
CA LYS A 97 4.47 -11.13 -20.32
C LYS A 97 3.32 -11.12 -19.32
N ALA A 98 2.10 -11.30 -19.82
CA ALA A 98 0.91 -11.49 -19.01
C ALA A 98 0.74 -12.98 -18.67
N TYR A 99 0.87 -13.29 -17.39
CA TYR A 99 0.69 -14.63 -16.83
C TYR A 99 -0.59 -14.73 -16.02
N ARG A 100 -1.15 -15.92 -15.88
CA ARG A 100 -2.11 -16.25 -14.83
C ARG A 100 -1.74 -17.61 -14.25
N PHE A 101 -2.13 -17.90 -13.01
CA PHE A 101 -2.01 -19.27 -12.51
C PHE A 101 -2.88 -20.19 -13.37
N SER A 102 -2.38 -21.39 -13.67
CA SER A 102 -3.28 -22.40 -14.24
C SER A 102 -4.38 -22.75 -13.26
N LEU A 103 -5.50 -23.28 -13.77
CA LEU A 103 -6.64 -23.66 -12.92
C LEU A 103 -6.22 -24.59 -11.76
N THR A 104 -5.30 -25.53 -12.03
CA THR A 104 -4.75 -26.44 -11.03
C THR A 104 -3.97 -25.70 -9.94
N VAL A 105 -3.09 -24.77 -10.33
CA VAL A 105 -2.27 -24.00 -9.38
C VAL A 105 -3.14 -23.04 -8.56
N GLN A 106 -4.10 -22.36 -9.20
CA GLN A 106 -5.06 -21.48 -8.53
C GLN A 106 -5.88 -22.28 -7.49
N ALA A 107 -6.46 -23.42 -7.88
CA ALA A 107 -7.21 -24.26 -6.96
C ALA A 107 -6.35 -24.79 -5.80
N SER A 108 -5.08 -25.11 -6.05
CA SER A 108 -4.14 -25.52 -5.01
C SER A 108 -3.85 -24.42 -4.00
N ARG A 109 -3.62 -23.19 -4.50
CA ARG A 109 -3.46 -21.99 -3.67
C ARG A 109 -4.70 -21.74 -2.81
N ASP A 110 -5.89 -21.80 -3.40
CA ASP A 110 -7.13 -21.52 -2.69
C ASP A 110 -7.41 -22.57 -1.61
N LYS A 111 -7.16 -23.86 -1.90
CA LYS A 111 -7.17 -24.93 -0.89
C LYS A 111 -6.19 -24.64 0.25
N TYR A 112 -4.99 -24.15 -0.05
CA TYR A 112 -4.01 -23.80 0.97
C TYR A 112 -4.48 -22.66 1.87
N LEU A 113 -5.00 -21.58 1.29
CA LEU A 113 -5.49 -20.42 2.04
C LEU A 113 -6.75 -20.75 2.84
N ALA A 114 -7.59 -21.67 2.38
CA ALA A 114 -8.80 -22.10 3.08
C ALA A 114 -8.54 -22.98 4.32
N LYS A 115 -7.34 -23.59 4.47
CA LYS A 115 -7.04 -24.42 5.65
C LYS A 115 -7.09 -23.57 6.93
N ARG A 116 -7.53 -24.16 8.04
CA ARG A 116 -7.35 -23.52 9.36
C ARG A 116 -5.89 -23.61 9.80
N GLU A 117 -5.39 -22.62 10.53
CA GLU A 117 -4.12 -22.77 11.25
C GLU A 117 -4.26 -23.88 12.29
N THR A 118 -3.30 -24.79 12.30
CA THR A 118 -3.20 -25.84 13.32
C THR A 118 -2.53 -25.29 14.57
N HIS A 119 -2.66 -25.95 15.71
CA HIS A 119 -1.90 -25.58 16.92
C HIS A 119 -0.37 -25.60 16.72
N ARG A 120 0.14 -26.32 15.72
CA ARG A 120 1.58 -26.36 15.40
C ARG A 120 1.98 -25.17 14.53
N LEU A 121 2.98 -24.42 14.98
CA LEU A 121 3.61 -23.34 14.22
C LEU A 121 4.24 -23.85 12.93
N THR A 122 4.26 -23.00 11.91
CA THR A 122 4.76 -23.35 10.59
C THR A 122 6.20 -22.88 10.40
N ARG A 123 7.07 -23.78 9.93
CA ARG A 123 8.42 -23.42 9.49
C ARG A 123 8.43 -22.64 8.17
N LEU A 124 9.08 -21.46 8.19
CA LEU A 124 9.42 -20.68 7.00
C LEU A 124 10.64 -21.27 6.30
N VAL A 125 10.69 -21.08 4.99
CA VAL A 125 11.82 -21.49 4.15
C VAL A 125 12.29 -20.36 3.28
N ASP A 126 13.58 -20.38 2.97
CA ASP A 126 14.19 -19.50 1.99
C ASP A 126 13.93 -19.97 0.55
N MET A 127 14.50 -19.25 -0.42
CA MET A 127 14.39 -19.59 -1.84
C MET A 127 15.05 -20.92 -2.22
N ASN A 128 15.94 -21.45 -1.38
CA ASN A 128 16.59 -22.74 -1.60
C ASN A 128 15.77 -23.90 -0.98
N GLY A 129 14.64 -23.59 -0.33
CA GLY A 129 13.83 -24.56 0.39
C GLY A 129 14.39 -24.93 1.77
N THR A 130 15.42 -24.22 2.23
CA THR A 130 16.05 -24.45 3.54
C THR A 130 15.24 -23.74 4.62
N GLY A 131 15.07 -24.40 5.78
CA GLY A 131 14.38 -23.83 6.92
C GLY A 131 15.10 -22.61 7.47
N ILE A 132 14.38 -21.52 7.70
CA ILE A 132 14.92 -20.33 8.36
C ILE A 132 14.94 -20.60 9.86
N ALA A 133 16.14 -20.70 10.44
CA ALA A 133 16.32 -20.99 11.86
C ALA A 133 16.22 -19.74 12.76
N THR A 134 16.77 -18.62 12.28
CA THR A 134 16.80 -17.34 13.00
C THR A 134 16.19 -16.24 12.15
N PRO A 135 15.42 -15.31 12.75
CA PRO A 135 14.98 -14.12 12.05
C PRO A 135 16.18 -13.39 11.41
N PRO A 136 16.09 -12.99 10.13
CA PRO A 136 17.09 -12.14 9.52
C PRO A 136 17.05 -10.74 10.14
N ASN A 137 18.15 -10.00 10.00
CA ASN A 137 18.18 -8.58 10.32
C ASN A 137 17.05 -7.82 9.63
N ALA A 138 16.48 -6.83 10.33
CA ALA A 138 15.39 -6.02 9.82
C ALA A 138 15.75 -5.33 8.49
N VAL A 139 16.99 -4.87 8.33
CA VAL A 139 17.46 -4.23 7.10
C VAL A 139 18.50 -5.11 6.40
N SER A 140 18.23 -5.42 5.13
CA SER A 140 19.13 -6.15 4.25
C SER A 140 20.48 -5.46 4.13
N SER A 141 21.56 -6.23 4.07
CA SER A 141 22.92 -5.72 3.88
C SER A 141 23.14 -5.05 2.53
N LEU A 142 22.27 -5.34 1.55
CA LEU A 142 22.34 -4.80 0.18
C LEU A 142 21.11 -3.94 -0.15
N ASP A 143 21.32 -2.82 -0.80
CA ASP A 143 20.28 -1.96 -1.36
C ASP A 143 19.65 -2.60 -2.62
N THR A 144 18.60 -1.99 -3.17
CA THR A 144 17.89 -2.49 -4.36
C THR A 144 18.77 -2.65 -5.60
N ASN A 145 19.94 -2.00 -5.65
CA ASN A 145 20.92 -2.12 -6.73
C ASN A 145 22.03 -3.13 -6.43
N GLY A 146 21.95 -3.85 -5.30
CA GLY A 146 22.96 -4.82 -4.87
C GLY A 146 24.20 -4.18 -4.24
N LYS A 147 24.13 -2.91 -3.82
CA LYS A 147 25.26 -2.23 -3.17
C LYS A 147 25.14 -2.33 -1.65
N PRO A 148 26.26 -2.46 -0.92
CA PRO A 148 26.21 -2.47 0.55
C PRO A 148 25.55 -1.23 1.13
N THR A 149 24.68 -1.42 2.12
CA THR A 149 24.08 -0.34 2.89
C THR A 149 24.64 -0.29 4.32
N SER A 150 24.77 0.93 4.85
CA SER A 150 25.25 1.20 6.20
C SER A 150 24.39 2.20 6.98
N ARG A 151 23.63 3.05 6.28
CA ARG A 151 22.92 4.19 6.86
C ARG A 151 21.77 3.79 7.79
N TRP A 152 21.27 2.58 7.64
CA TRP A 152 20.17 2.03 8.43
C TRP A 152 20.63 0.93 9.41
N ARG A 153 21.94 0.68 9.56
CA ARG A 153 22.44 -0.44 10.38
C ARG A 153 22.06 -0.36 11.85
N LEU A 154 21.87 0.85 12.39
CA LEU A 154 21.40 1.05 13.77
C LEU A 154 20.06 0.33 14.01
N LEU A 155 19.25 0.14 12.97
CA LEU A 155 17.96 -0.55 13.06
C LEU A 155 18.06 -2.07 13.07
N ASN A 156 19.26 -2.64 12.95
CA ASN A 156 19.49 -4.06 13.14
C ASN A 156 19.83 -4.41 14.60
N ASN A 157 19.92 -3.41 15.49
CA ASN A 157 20.15 -3.62 16.92
C ASN A 157 18.81 -3.91 17.61
N GLY A 158 18.30 -5.14 17.42
CA GLY A 158 17.06 -5.62 18.02
C GLY A 158 16.05 -6.16 17.01
N ASP A 159 14.94 -6.71 17.53
CA ASP A 159 13.95 -7.44 16.72
C ASP A 159 12.67 -6.65 16.41
N SER A 160 12.51 -5.41 16.92
CA SER A 160 11.24 -4.69 16.85
C SER A 160 10.72 -4.49 15.42
N MET A 161 11.61 -4.22 14.46
CA MET A 161 11.23 -4.04 13.06
C MET A 161 11.31 -5.33 12.23
N SER A 162 12.08 -6.32 12.66
CA SER A 162 12.15 -7.61 11.95
C SER A 162 10.94 -8.47 12.31
N LEU A 163 10.40 -8.34 13.53
CA LEU A 163 9.28 -9.11 14.06
C LEU A 163 8.13 -8.17 14.43
N VAL A 164 7.27 -7.87 13.44
CA VAL A 164 6.18 -6.90 13.62
C VAL A 164 4.99 -7.57 14.33
N PRO A 165 4.58 -7.12 15.51
CA PRO A 165 3.45 -7.72 16.22
C PRO A 165 2.15 -7.42 15.48
N VAL A 166 1.26 -8.41 15.41
CA VAL A 166 -0.06 -8.28 14.81
C VAL A 166 -1.16 -8.83 15.71
N ASN A 167 -2.31 -8.16 15.70
CA ASN A 167 -3.50 -8.57 16.41
C ASN A 167 -4.23 -9.69 15.65
N ILE A 168 -3.91 -10.95 15.98
CA ILE A 168 -4.51 -12.14 15.36
C ILE A 168 -6.04 -12.17 15.55
N ALA A 169 -6.55 -11.72 16.70
CA ALA A 169 -7.99 -11.72 16.98
C ALA A 169 -8.75 -10.77 16.04
N SER A 170 -8.23 -9.56 15.86
CA SER A 170 -8.73 -8.58 14.90
C SER A 170 -8.68 -9.14 13.47
N LEU A 171 -7.54 -9.69 13.03
CA LEU A 171 -7.43 -10.29 11.70
C LEU A 171 -8.45 -11.42 11.45
N LYS A 172 -8.73 -12.25 12.46
CA LYS A 172 -9.77 -13.29 12.39
C LYS A 172 -11.18 -12.72 12.24
N LEU A 173 -11.49 -11.61 12.93
CA LEU A 173 -12.77 -10.93 12.81
C LEU A 173 -12.96 -10.36 11.40
N TRP A 174 -11.93 -9.70 10.88
CA TRP A 174 -11.93 -9.13 9.53
C TRP A 174 -12.03 -10.18 8.44
N GLU A 175 -11.35 -11.32 8.57
CA GLU A 175 -11.50 -12.44 7.64
C GLU A 175 -12.94 -12.95 7.59
N LYS A 176 -13.57 -13.19 8.76
CA LYS A 176 -14.98 -13.62 8.82
C LYS A 176 -15.92 -12.61 8.17
N LYS A 177 -15.66 -11.31 8.39
CA LYS A 177 -16.41 -10.23 7.76
C LYS A 177 -16.29 -10.30 6.24
N PHE A 178 -15.06 -10.38 5.71
CA PHE A 178 -14.85 -10.46 4.27
C PHE A 178 -15.47 -11.72 3.66
N ASP A 179 -15.36 -12.88 4.31
CA ASP A 179 -16.00 -14.11 3.83
C ASP A 179 -17.54 -13.96 3.75
N LYS A 180 -18.16 -13.30 4.75
CA LYS A 180 -19.61 -12.98 4.73
C LYS A 180 -19.96 -11.99 3.61
N ASP A 181 -19.18 -10.93 3.46
CA ASP A 181 -19.37 -9.88 2.47
C ASP A 181 -19.27 -10.44 1.04
N ILE A 182 -18.30 -11.34 0.78
CA ILE A 182 -18.11 -12.03 -0.50
C ILE A 182 -19.32 -12.91 -0.81
N ALA A 183 -19.76 -13.73 0.15
CA ALA A 183 -20.92 -14.59 -0.02
C ALA A 183 -22.19 -13.78 -0.32
N THR A 184 -22.37 -12.65 0.39
CA THR A 184 -23.50 -11.73 0.17
C THR A 184 -23.48 -11.14 -1.24
N TRP A 185 -22.31 -10.70 -1.71
CA TRP A 185 -22.18 -10.15 -3.07
C TRP A 185 -22.48 -11.22 -4.12
N GLN A 186 -21.90 -12.41 -3.98
CA GLN A 186 -22.14 -13.53 -4.89
C GLN A 186 -23.61 -13.93 -4.97
N ALA A 187 -24.33 -13.91 -3.84
CA ALA A 187 -25.74 -14.26 -3.79
C ALA A 187 -26.67 -13.17 -4.36
N THR A 188 -26.34 -11.89 -4.16
CA THR A 188 -27.23 -10.77 -4.49
C THR A 188 -26.86 -10.04 -5.78
N GLY A 189 -25.66 -10.28 -6.31
CA GLY A 189 -25.08 -9.53 -7.41
C GLY A 189 -24.72 -8.07 -7.06
N LYS A 190 -24.83 -7.67 -5.79
CA LYS A 190 -24.64 -6.29 -5.34
C LYS A 190 -23.61 -6.22 -4.20
N PRO A 191 -22.84 -5.12 -4.09
CA PRO A 191 -21.97 -4.92 -2.95
C PRO A 191 -22.77 -4.98 -1.65
N PRO A 192 -22.21 -5.59 -0.57
CA PRO A 192 -22.86 -5.57 0.73
C PRO A 192 -23.06 -4.11 1.16
N GLN A 193 -24.21 -3.83 1.78
CA GLN A 193 -24.46 -2.53 2.39
C GLN A 193 -23.63 -2.40 3.67
N ASP A 194 -22.35 -2.12 3.51
CA ASP A 194 -21.50 -1.65 4.60
C ASP A 194 -21.62 -0.13 4.66
N LEU A 195 -22.05 0.38 5.81
CA LEU A 195 -22.21 1.82 6.07
C LEU A 195 -20.87 2.58 6.01
N PHE A 196 -19.72 1.87 6.00
CA PHE A 196 -18.41 2.44 6.24
C PHE A 196 -17.33 1.99 5.24
N MET A 197 -17.56 0.89 4.52
CA MET A 197 -16.61 0.34 3.55
C MET A 197 -17.28 0.19 2.17
N GLN A 198 -17.03 1.15 1.29
CA GLN A 198 -17.41 1.01 -0.12
C GLN A 198 -16.34 0.19 -0.84
N TYR A 199 -16.63 -1.09 -1.03
CA TYR A 199 -15.82 -1.95 -1.88
C TYR A 199 -16.13 -1.63 -3.34
N ALA A 200 -15.12 -1.19 -4.10
CA ALA A 200 -15.34 -0.84 -5.51
C ALA A 200 -15.72 -2.06 -6.37
N THR A 201 -15.16 -3.24 -6.08
CA THR A 201 -15.47 -4.49 -6.79
C THR A 201 -15.36 -5.73 -5.89
N LEU A 202 -15.94 -6.85 -6.33
CA LEU A 202 -15.83 -8.15 -5.65
C LEU A 202 -14.37 -8.64 -5.61
N GLU A 203 -13.59 -8.37 -6.66
CA GLU A 203 -12.18 -8.75 -6.76
C GLU A 203 -11.33 -8.10 -5.68
N ILE A 204 -11.58 -6.81 -5.38
CA ILE A 204 -10.88 -6.10 -4.30
C ILE A 204 -11.19 -6.73 -2.94
N LEU A 205 -12.43 -7.13 -2.72
CA LEU A 205 -12.84 -7.80 -1.47
C LEU A 205 -12.19 -9.17 -1.31
N ILE A 206 -12.11 -9.94 -2.41
CA ILE A 206 -11.39 -11.23 -2.50
C ILE A 206 -9.89 -11.02 -2.22
N GLU A 207 -9.28 -9.97 -2.77
CA GLU A 207 -7.87 -9.61 -2.53
C GLU A 207 -7.63 -9.26 -1.05
N LEU A 208 -8.50 -8.45 -0.44
CA LEU A 208 -8.42 -8.09 0.98
C LEU A 208 -8.47 -9.33 1.89
N ARG A 209 -9.41 -10.24 1.63
CA ARG A 209 -9.52 -11.52 2.34
C ARG A 209 -8.27 -12.37 2.16
N ASP A 210 -7.76 -12.51 0.94
CA ASP A 210 -6.55 -13.29 0.67
C ASP A 210 -5.32 -12.72 1.38
N LYS A 211 -5.16 -11.40 1.32
CA LYS A 211 -4.07 -10.71 2.00
C LYS A 211 -4.17 -10.91 3.52
N THR A 212 -5.39 -10.87 4.07
CA THR A 212 -5.65 -11.16 5.49
C THR A 212 -5.20 -12.58 5.86
N LYS A 213 -5.58 -13.57 5.05
CA LYS A 213 -5.15 -14.97 5.22
C LYS A 213 -3.63 -15.11 5.12
N GLN A 214 -2.98 -14.44 4.18
CA GLN A 214 -1.52 -14.44 4.05
C GLN A 214 -0.82 -13.87 5.29
N ILE A 215 -1.27 -12.71 5.80
CA ILE A 215 -0.70 -12.09 7.01
C ILE A 215 -0.87 -13.02 8.21
N ARG A 216 -2.06 -13.62 8.39
CA ARG A 216 -2.30 -14.60 9.47
C ARG A 216 -1.37 -15.81 9.39
N ARG A 217 -1.10 -16.32 8.19
CA ARG A 217 -0.13 -17.41 8.01
C ARG A 217 1.28 -17.00 8.43
N MET A 218 1.70 -15.79 8.06
CA MET A 218 3.02 -15.29 8.46
C MET A 218 3.12 -15.02 9.96
N ALA A 219 2.01 -14.64 10.60
CA ALA A 219 1.88 -14.48 12.04
C ALA A 219 1.87 -15.81 12.82
N HIS A 220 1.89 -16.95 12.12
CA HIS A 220 1.79 -18.29 12.70
C HIS A 220 3.02 -19.14 12.33
N THR A 221 4.20 -18.56 12.51
CA THR A 221 5.48 -19.18 12.15
C THR A 221 6.34 -19.46 13.38
N ASP A 222 7.18 -20.49 13.31
CA ASP A 222 8.08 -20.87 14.41
C ASP A 222 9.19 -19.83 14.60
N VAL A 223 9.77 -19.36 13.49
CA VAL A 223 10.89 -18.41 13.48
C VAL A 223 10.52 -17.01 13.99
N ALA A 224 9.33 -16.50 13.64
CA ALA A 224 8.88 -15.19 14.12
C ALA A 224 8.19 -15.26 15.48
N GLY A 225 7.73 -16.45 15.87
CA GLY A 225 6.82 -16.64 17.00
C GLY A 225 5.36 -16.33 16.64
N LEU A 226 4.45 -16.86 17.46
CA LEU A 226 3.02 -16.62 17.30
C LEU A 226 2.71 -15.13 17.51
N GLY A 227 1.98 -14.53 16.56
CA GLY A 227 1.57 -13.14 16.64
C GLY A 227 2.52 -12.15 15.99
N ASN A 228 3.63 -12.60 15.40
CA ASN A 228 4.60 -11.73 14.75
C ASN A 228 4.75 -12.03 13.26
N VAL A 229 4.78 -10.98 12.45
CA VAL A 229 5.03 -11.07 11.01
C VAL A 229 6.45 -10.61 10.73
N MET A 230 7.25 -11.55 10.20
CA MET A 230 8.63 -11.27 9.84
C MET A 230 8.73 -10.29 8.65
N HIS A 231 9.46 -9.19 8.83
CA HIS A 231 9.73 -8.19 7.80
C HIS A 231 11.22 -8.06 7.55
N VAL A 232 11.58 -7.90 6.27
CA VAL A 232 12.94 -7.53 5.85
C VAL A 232 12.82 -6.34 4.92
N TYR A 233 13.53 -5.27 5.23
CA TYR A 233 13.57 -4.04 4.48
C TYR A 233 14.78 -4.01 3.56
N LYS A 234 14.60 -3.38 2.39
CA LYS A 234 15.65 -3.10 1.42
C LYS A 234 15.67 -1.61 1.12
N GLU A 235 16.84 -0.99 1.21
CA GLU A 235 17.03 0.43 0.94
C GLU A 235 16.90 0.70 -0.57
N SER A 236 16.14 1.73 -0.93
CA SER A 236 16.02 2.22 -2.30
C SER A 236 17.20 3.09 -2.73
N PRO A 237 17.30 3.46 -4.01
CA PRO A 237 18.32 4.40 -4.47
C PRO A 237 18.19 5.80 -3.87
N SER A 238 17.01 6.18 -3.37
CA SER A 238 16.76 7.47 -2.70
C SER A 238 16.94 7.40 -1.18
N GLY A 239 17.05 6.20 -0.60
CA GLY A 239 17.26 5.99 0.84
C GLY A 239 16.05 5.46 1.60
N ARG A 240 14.85 5.49 1.01
CA ARG A 240 13.63 4.91 1.60
C ARG A 240 13.77 3.41 1.81
N LEU A 241 13.16 2.87 2.85
CA LEU A 241 13.11 1.44 3.13
C LEU A 241 11.84 0.81 2.55
N TYR A 242 12.01 -0.28 1.81
CA TYR A 242 10.92 -1.07 1.25
C TYR A 242 11.00 -2.51 1.72
N THR A 243 9.90 -2.98 2.28
CA THR A 243 9.71 -4.37 2.67
C THR A 243 9.81 -5.33 1.48
N LEU A 244 10.42 -6.49 1.72
CA LEU A 244 10.52 -7.60 0.79
C LEU A 244 9.38 -8.60 1.01
N GLY A 245 9.00 -9.33 -0.04
CA GLY A 245 8.03 -10.42 0.01
C GLY A 245 6.56 -10.02 -0.15
N GLY A 246 5.70 -11.05 -0.18
CA GLY A 246 4.28 -10.93 -0.53
C GLY A 246 3.34 -10.54 0.62
N ALA A 247 3.77 -10.67 1.88
CA ALA A 247 2.90 -10.53 3.06
C ALA A 247 3.28 -9.34 3.97
N SER A 248 3.89 -8.30 3.38
CA SER A 248 4.27 -7.09 4.09
C SER A 248 3.06 -6.23 4.50
N LEU A 249 3.11 -5.70 5.72
CA LEU A 249 2.17 -4.73 6.28
C LEU A 249 2.39 -3.30 5.73
N GLN A 250 3.61 -2.97 5.32
CA GLN A 250 3.91 -1.68 4.67
C GLN A 250 3.10 -1.53 3.37
N ASN A 251 2.96 -2.63 2.61
CA ASN A 251 2.20 -2.67 1.36
C ASN A 251 0.77 -3.20 1.55
N ALA A 252 0.33 -3.48 2.78
CA ALA A 252 -1.03 -3.90 3.03
C ALA A 252 -1.99 -2.71 2.86
N PRO A 253 -3.22 -2.95 2.36
CA PRO A 253 -4.29 -1.96 2.36
C PRO A 253 -4.47 -1.34 3.75
N LYS A 254 -4.84 -0.06 3.80
CA LYS A 254 -4.87 0.74 5.04
C LYS A 254 -5.70 0.08 6.14
N GLU A 255 -6.84 -0.48 5.76
CA GLU A 255 -7.83 -1.04 6.65
C GLU A 255 -7.36 -2.37 7.23
N LEU A 256 -6.71 -3.19 6.41
CA LEU A 256 -6.04 -4.40 6.87
C LEU A 256 -4.85 -4.07 7.78
N ARG A 257 -4.09 -3.01 7.49
CA ARG A 257 -3.00 -2.55 8.35
C ARG A 257 -3.54 -2.09 9.71
N LYS A 258 -4.61 -1.28 9.72
CA LYS A 258 -5.29 -0.85 10.95
C LYS A 258 -5.83 -2.06 11.74
N ALA A 259 -6.39 -3.06 11.06
CA ALA A 259 -6.84 -4.30 11.70
C ALA A 259 -5.67 -5.09 12.31
N ALA A 260 -4.53 -5.18 11.62
CA ALA A 260 -3.36 -5.90 12.07
C ALA A 260 -2.67 -5.20 13.26
N LEU A 261 -2.67 -3.87 13.30
CA LEU A 261 -1.88 -3.08 14.26
C LEU A 261 -2.73 -2.43 15.35
N VAL A 262 -3.89 -3.01 15.66
CA VAL A 262 -4.76 -2.55 16.75
C VAL A 262 -3.98 -2.46 18.07
N GLY A 263 -4.06 -1.30 18.72
CA GLY A 263 -3.41 -0.97 19.99
C GLY A 263 -2.07 -0.26 19.85
N LEU A 264 -1.55 -0.10 18.63
CA LEU A 264 -0.30 0.59 18.35
C LEU A 264 -0.55 2.05 17.93
N TRP A 265 0.51 2.85 17.87
CA TRP A 265 0.46 4.26 17.51
C TRP A 265 1.01 4.48 16.10
N ASP A 266 0.20 5.08 15.21
CA ASP A 266 0.60 5.45 13.85
C ASP A 266 1.06 6.91 13.82
N TYR A 267 2.19 7.17 13.16
CA TYR A 267 2.78 8.48 12.97
C TYR A 267 2.95 8.74 11.47
N ASP A 268 2.46 9.88 10.98
CA ASP A 268 2.52 10.27 9.56
C ASP A 268 2.94 11.72 9.40
N LEU A 269 3.84 12.01 8.46
CA LEU A 269 4.25 13.39 8.17
C LEU A 269 3.15 14.13 7.41
N SER A 270 2.56 15.16 8.02
CA SER A 270 1.41 15.86 7.46
C SER A 270 1.76 16.57 6.14
N ASN A 271 1.10 16.17 5.05
CA ASN A 271 1.35 16.69 3.70
C ASN A 271 2.84 16.70 3.32
N CYS A 272 3.57 15.66 3.73
CA CYS A 272 5.02 15.57 3.67
C CYS A 272 5.64 16.14 2.39
N HIS A 273 5.18 15.70 1.20
CA HIS A 273 5.75 16.18 -0.06
C HIS A 273 5.59 17.69 -0.29
N PHE A 274 4.42 18.26 0.02
CA PHE A 274 4.18 19.70 -0.14
C PHE A 274 5.00 20.51 0.86
N ALA A 275 5.09 20.04 2.10
CA ALA A 275 5.89 20.68 3.14
C ALA A 275 7.38 20.67 2.77
N ILE A 276 7.89 19.55 2.25
CA ILE A 276 9.27 19.45 1.80
C ILE A 276 9.53 20.37 0.61
N ILE A 277 8.68 20.38 -0.43
CA ILE A 277 8.87 21.30 -1.57
C ILE A 277 8.87 22.76 -1.10
N ALA A 278 7.92 23.18 -0.27
CA ALA A 278 7.84 24.56 0.19
C ALA A 278 9.10 24.98 0.96
N ASN A 279 9.61 24.12 1.85
CA ASN A 279 10.85 24.38 2.58
C ASN A 279 12.08 24.41 1.67
N MET A 280 12.21 23.45 0.75
CA MET A 280 13.32 23.41 -0.21
C MET A 280 13.31 24.61 -1.17
N ALA A 281 12.13 24.99 -1.64
CA ALA A 281 11.96 26.13 -2.53
C ALA A 281 12.31 27.44 -1.83
N ARG A 282 11.90 27.61 -0.57
CA ARG A 282 12.26 28.76 0.26
C ARG A 282 13.78 28.88 0.42
N ALA A 283 14.46 27.76 0.69
CA ALA A 283 15.93 27.71 0.74
C ALA A 283 16.58 28.05 -0.60
N ALA A 284 15.90 27.76 -1.72
CA ALA A 284 16.31 28.14 -3.06
C ALA A 284 15.88 29.56 -3.48
N GLY A 285 15.24 30.34 -2.60
CA GLY A 285 14.79 31.71 -2.87
C GLY A 285 13.44 31.84 -3.59
N TYR A 286 12.63 30.78 -3.62
CA TYR A 286 11.28 30.79 -4.21
C TYR A 286 10.20 30.56 -3.13
N GLN A 287 9.18 31.42 -3.07
CA GLN A 287 8.05 31.27 -2.17
C GLN A 287 6.87 30.58 -2.86
N CYS A 288 6.42 29.44 -2.32
CA CYS A 288 5.28 28.68 -2.85
C CYS A 288 3.94 29.15 -2.26
N VAL A 289 3.46 30.33 -2.65
CA VAL A 289 2.25 30.96 -2.07
C VAL A 289 1.01 30.05 -2.12
N ALA A 290 0.75 29.39 -3.25
CA ALA A 290 -0.41 28.53 -3.42
C ALA A 290 -0.27 27.21 -2.65
N ILE A 291 0.93 26.63 -2.59
CA ILE A 291 1.20 25.44 -1.77
C ILE A 291 1.07 25.75 -0.28
N GLU A 292 1.62 26.88 0.17
CA GLU A 292 1.53 27.33 1.57
C GLU A 292 0.07 27.55 1.98
N HIS A 293 -0.72 28.23 1.14
CA HIS A 293 -2.15 28.41 1.35
C HIS A 293 -2.91 27.07 1.36
N TYR A 294 -2.55 26.13 0.48
CA TYR A 294 -3.12 24.78 0.47
C TYR A 294 -2.85 24.00 1.76
N MET A 295 -1.62 24.03 2.26
CA MET A 295 -1.25 23.32 3.48
C MET A 295 -2.01 23.85 4.70
N ALA A 296 -2.19 25.18 4.79
CA ALA A 296 -2.95 25.82 5.86
C ALA A 296 -4.46 25.48 5.83
N ASN A 297 -5.03 25.28 4.63
CA ASN A 297 -6.48 25.13 4.44
C ASN A 297 -6.91 23.80 3.79
N LYS A 298 -6.11 22.74 3.98
CA LYS A 298 -6.18 21.48 3.20
C LYS A 298 -7.58 20.86 3.05
N LYS A 299 -8.38 20.84 4.12
CA LYS A 299 -9.72 20.23 4.11
C LYS A 299 -10.71 21.09 3.31
N ALA A 300 -10.71 22.40 3.55
CA ALA A 300 -11.59 23.34 2.89
C ALA A 300 -11.31 23.39 1.38
N LEU A 301 -10.04 23.52 0.98
CA LEU A 301 -9.66 23.60 -0.43
C LEU A 301 -9.95 22.30 -1.20
N ARG A 302 -9.76 21.14 -0.57
CA ARG A 302 -10.13 19.87 -1.20
C ARG A 302 -11.63 19.77 -1.45
N ALA A 303 -12.45 20.22 -0.50
CA ALA A 303 -13.90 20.23 -0.63
C ALA A 303 -14.37 21.25 -1.68
N GLU A 304 -13.75 22.43 -1.72
CA GLU A 304 -14.03 23.46 -2.72
C GLU A 304 -13.74 22.97 -4.14
N ILE A 305 -12.54 22.40 -4.38
CA ILE A 305 -12.19 21.81 -5.67
C ILE A 305 -13.13 20.66 -6.02
N ALA A 306 -13.41 19.76 -5.07
CA ALA A 306 -14.30 18.63 -5.30
C ALA A 306 -15.70 19.07 -5.75
N ASN A 307 -16.29 20.03 -5.04
CA ASN A 307 -17.61 20.57 -5.33
C ASN A 307 -17.64 21.33 -6.67
N ALA A 308 -16.64 22.18 -6.93
CA ALA A 308 -16.58 22.98 -8.15
C ALA A 308 -16.44 22.11 -9.42
N ILE A 309 -15.72 20.99 -9.33
CA ILE A 309 -15.43 20.13 -10.49
C ILE A 309 -16.44 18.99 -10.64
N GLY A 310 -17.12 18.62 -9.56
CA GLY A 310 -18.02 17.46 -9.51
C GLY A 310 -17.27 16.14 -9.34
N ILE A 311 -16.24 16.11 -8.49
CA ILE A 311 -15.42 14.92 -8.19
C ILE A 311 -15.39 14.66 -6.68
N SER A 312 -14.96 13.47 -6.26
CA SER A 312 -14.78 13.17 -4.84
C SER A 312 -13.55 13.86 -4.24
N ILE A 313 -13.57 14.07 -2.92
CA ILE A 313 -12.42 14.60 -2.16
C ILE A 313 -11.17 13.72 -2.35
N ASP A 314 -11.35 12.40 -2.44
CA ASP A 314 -10.25 11.45 -2.66
C ASP A 314 -9.67 11.55 -4.07
N GLN A 315 -10.51 11.78 -5.09
CA GLN A 315 -10.04 12.09 -6.43
C GLN A 315 -9.25 13.41 -6.44
N THR A 316 -9.74 14.47 -5.79
CA THR A 316 -8.99 15.73 -5.63
C THR A 316 -7.61 15.51 -5.01
N LYS A 317 -7.55 14.73 -3.91
CA LYS A 317 -6.28 14.37 -3.25
C LYS A 317 -5.35 13.62 -4.22
N THR A 318 -5.88 12.67 -4.98
CA THR A 318 -5.13 11.87 -5.95
C THR A 318 -4.56 12.74 -7.07
N CYS A 319 -5.35 13.66 -7.63
CA CYS A 319 -4.89 14.60 -8.66
C CYS A 319 -3.80 15.54 -8.14
N LEU A 320 -3.93 16.09 -6.93
CA LEU A 320 -2.91 16.95 -6.33
C LEU A 320 -1.59 16.20 -6.09
N LEU A 321 -1.65 14.94 -5.65
CA LEU A 321 -0.47 14.09 -5.54
C LEU A 321 0.15 13.76 -6.90
N ALA A 322 -0.66 13.52 -7.93
CA ALA A 322 -0.17 13.25 -9.28
C ALA A 322 0.64 14.43 -9.84
N VAL A 323 0.21 15.67 -9.57
CA VAL A 323 0.95 16.89 -9.95
C VAL A 323 2.34 16.91 -9.34
N MET A 324 2.50 16.53 -8.07
CA MET A 324 3.80 16.46 -7.39
C MET A 324 4.77 15.51 -8.09
N TYR A 325 4.25 14.44 -8.67
CA TYR A 325 5.05 13.46 -9.42
C TYR A 325 5.21 13.79 -10.92
N GLY A 326 4.82 15.01 -11.32
CA GLY A 326 5.01 15.53 -12.66
C GLY A 326 3.94 15.13 -13.67
N ALA A 327 2.72 14.79 -13.20
CA ALA A 327 1.58 14.61 -14.09
C ALA A 327 1.40 15.85 -14.98
N ARG A 328 1.21 15.63 -16.28
CA ARG A 328 1.08 16.70 -17.27
C ARG A 328 -0.31 17.32 -17.19
N LYS A 329 -0.40 18.63 -17.44
CA LYS A 329 -1.65 19.28 -17.85
C LYS A 329 -1.96 18.80 -19.27
N SER A 330 -2.62 17.67 -19.41
CA SER A 330 -3.02 17.12 -20.70
C SER A 330 -4.37 16.46 -20.57
N THR A 331 -5.19 16.60 -21.60
CA THR A 331 -6.51 15.98 -21.74
C THR A 331 -6.45 14.53 -22.22
N TRP A 332 -5.24 13.99 -22.43
CA TRP A 332 -5.08 12.63 -22.94
C TRP A 332 -5.35 11.60 -21.85
N HIS A 333 -6.27 10.68 -22.13
CA HIS A 333 -6.96 9.82 -21.16
C HIS A 333 -6.05 8.92 -20.31
N GLU A 334 -4.88 8.51 -20.81
CA GLU A 334 -3.94 7.67 -20.04
C GLU A 334 -3.01 8.49 -19.11
N ASN A 335 -3.17 9.81 -19.03
CA ASN A 335 -2.49 10.57 -17.98
C ASN A 335 -3.22 10.38 -16.65
N ALA A 336 -2.44 10.29 -15.57
CA ALA A 336 -2.95 9.98 -14.23
C ALA A 336 -4.14 10.84 -13.78
N ILE A 337 -4.23 12.10 -14.23
CA ILE A 337 -5.34 12.99 -13.89
C ILE A 337 -6.62 12.61 -14.69
N PRO A 338 -6.65 12.65 -16.03
CA PRO A 338 -7.78 12.12 -16.82
C PRO A 338 -8.21 10.70 -16.49
N GLU A 339 -7.28 9.79 -16.17
CA GLU A 339 -7.62 8.42 -15.73
C GLU A 339 -8.40 8.41 -14.41
N THR A 340 -8.05 9.32 -13.48
CA THR A 340 -8.68 9.40 -12.16
C THR A 340 -10.06 10.04 -12.18
N VAL A 341 -10.27 11.07 -13.01
CA VAL A 341 -11.49 11.90 -12.97
C VAL A 341 -12.29 11.96 -14.28
N GLY A 342 -11.78 11.37 -15.35
CA GLY A 342 -12.32 11.53 -16.70
C GLY A 342 -11.81 12.82 -17.38
N VAL A 343 -11.85 12.82 -18.72
CA VAL A 343 -11.27 13.88 -19.57
C VAL A 343 -11.90 15.25 -19.29
N ASP A 344 -13.23 15.31 -19.18
CA ASP A 344 -13.95 16.58 -19.00
C ASP A 344 -13.71 17.19 -17.62
N ALA A 345 -13.71 16.38 -16.56
CA ALA A 345 -13.39 16.83 -15.22
C ALA A 345 -11.92 17.26 -15.11
N ALA A 346 -11.01 16.54 -15.78
CA ALA A 346 -9.60 16.93 -15.84
C ALA A 346 -9.40 18.29 -16.54
N LYS A 347 -10.17 18.59 -17.59
CA LYS A 347 -10.16 19.91 -18.24
C LYS A 347 -10.60 21.00 -17.26
N ARG A 348 -11.79 20.85 -16.66
CA ARG A 348 -12.30 21.81 -15.66
C ARG A 348 -11.33 21.99 -14.49
N LEU A 349 -10.73 20.91 -14.02
CA LEU A 349 -9.74 20.94 -12.92
C LEU A 349 -8.48 21.72 -13.31
N ASN A 350 -7.96 21.52 -14.52
CA ASN A 350 -6.76 22.22 -15.01
C ASN A 350 -6.98 23.73 -15.19
N ASP A 351 -8.23 24.12 -15.49
CA ASP A 351 -8.67 25.50 -15.67
C ASP A 351 -9.08 26.17 -14.35
N PHE A 352 -9.30 25.38 -13.28
CA PHE A 352 -9.70 25.91 -11.97
C PHE A 352 -8.53 26.64 -11.27
N PRO A 353 -8.64 27.93 -10.93
CA PRO A 353 -7.51 28.75 -10.46
C PRO A 353 -6.76 28.16 -9.27
N LEU A 354 -7.45 27.64 -8.25
CA LEU A 354 -6.80 27.05 -7.08
C LEU A 354 -5.90 25.87 -7.44
N PHE A 355 -6.36 24.99 -8.33
CA PHE A 355 -5.58 23.86 -8.79
C PHE A 355 -4.44 24.30 -9.73
N ALA A 356 -4.75 25.20 -10.67
CA ALA A 356 -3.78 25.72 -11.63
C ALA A 356 -2.59 26.43 -10.94
N ASN A 357 -2.86 27.19 -9.88
CA ASN A 357 -1.85 27.90 -9.10
C ASN A 357 -0.94 26.92 -8.32
N ILE A 358 -1.50 25.86 -7.73
CA ILE A 358 -0.70 24.80 -7.09
C ILE A 358 0.20 24.11 -8.13
N VAL A 359 -0.32 23.80 -9.32
CA VAL A 359 0.47 23.19 -10.40
C VAL A 359 1.61 24.11 -10.84
N ALA A 360 1.36 25.42 -10.94
CA ALA A 360 2.37 26.40 -11.29
C ALA A 360 3.48 26.45 -10.22
N ASP A 361 3.09 26.52 -8.94
CA ASP A 361 4.03 26.51 -7.82
C ASP A 361 4.92 25.26 -7.83
N VAL A 362 4.35 24.07 -8.01
CA VAL A 362 5.14 22.82 -8.05
C VAL A 362 6.20 22.87 -9.16
N LYS A 363 5.86 23.40 -10.34
CA LYS A 363 6.80 23.51 -11.47
C LYS A 363 7.90 24.53 -11.21
N LEU A 364 7.53 25.73 -10.75
CA LEU A 364 8.47 26.83 -10.49
C LEU A 364 9.39 26.50 -9.32
N ALA A 365 8.83 25.95 -8.23
CA ALA A 365 9.59 25.42 -7.11
C ALA A 365 10.53 24.31 -7.55
N GLY A 366 10.05 23.34 -8.34
CA GLY A 366 10.89 22.26 -8.87
C GLY A 366 12.08 22.78 -9.68
N ALA A 367 11.87 23.79 -10.53
CA ALA A 367 12.94 24.43 -11.28
C ALA A 367 13.96 25.14 -10.36
N ALA A 368 13.49 25.93 -9.40
CA ALA A 368 14.33 26.64 -8.44
C ALA A 368 15.17 25.66 -7.59
N ILE A 369 14.54 24.61 -7.07
CA ILE A 369 15.19 23.56 -6.27
C ILE A 369 16.29 22.86 -7.08
N LEU A 370 16.01 22.45 -8.32
CA LEU A 370 16.99 21.76 -9.15
C LEU A 370 18.14 22.68 -9.58
N ALA A 371 17.89 23.97 -9.78
CA ALA A 371 18.93 24.96 -10.05
C ALA A 371 19.84 25.19 -8.83
N HIS A 372 19.25 25.19 -7.63
CA HIS A 372 19.97 25.34 -6.37
C HIS A 372 20.82 24.09 -6.04
N ASN A 373 20.32 22.89 -6.36
CA ASN A 373 21.00 21.63 -6.07
C ASN A 373 21.87 21.18 -7.25
N LYS A 374 23.14 21.62 -7.27
CA LYS A 374 24.07 21.28 -8.37
C LYS A 374 24.51 19.81 -8.31
N PRO A 375 24.68 19.14 -9.46
CA PRO A 375 25.24 17.79 -9.51
C PRO A 375 26.68 17.76 -8.98
N ASN A 376 27.08 16.65 -8.39
CA ASN A 376 28.45 16.40 -7.98
C ASN A 376 29.38 16.21 -9.20
N ARG A 377 30.69 16.07 -8.94
CA ARG A 377 31.72 15.86 -10.00
C ARG A 377 31.46 14.63 -10.89
N GLN A 378 30.68 13.66 -10.43
CA GLN A 378 30.33 12.44 -11.18
C GLN A 378 28.99 12.60 -11.95
N GLY A 379 28.43 13.80 -12.02
CA GLY A 379 27.16 14.08 -12.72
C GLY A 379 25.92 13.57 -11.97
N GLY A 380 26.04 13.33 -10.66
CA GLY A 380 24.97 12.83 -9.80
C GLY A 380 24.38 13.91 -8.91
N LEU A 381 23.05 13.97 -8.83
CA LEU A 381 22.31 14.77 -7.86
C LEU A 381 22.27 14.04 -6.52
N VAL A 382 22.84 14.64 -5.47
CA VAL A 382 22.93 14.05 -4.14
C VAL A 382 21.78 14.58 -3.28
N ASN A 383 20.99 13.67 -2.68
CA ASN A 383 19.94 14.06 -1.75
C ASN A 383 20.47 14.21 -0.32
N VAL A 384 19.65 14.75 0.59
CA VAL A 384 20.07 15.01 1.98
C VAL A 384 20.40 13.74 2.78
N PHE A 385 19.93 12.57 2.33
CA PHE A 385 20.29 11.26 2.88
C PHE A 385 21.67 10.78 2.41
N GLY A 386 22.30 11.51 1.48
CA GLY A 386 23.62 11.20 0.92
C GLY A 386 23.58 10.19 -0.23
N LYS A 387 22.41 9.98 -0.86
CA LYS A 387 22.28 9.10 -2.02
C LYS A 387 22.38 9.90 -3.32
N SER A 388 23.11 9.36 -4.29
CA SER A 388 23.37 10.02 -5.57
C SER A 388 22.54 9.39 -6.69
N MET A 389 21.83 10.22 -7.45
CA MET A 389 21.12 9.84 -8.68
C MET A 389 21.79 10.50 -9.89
N PRO A 390 22.22 9.75 -10.92
CA PRO A 390 22.71 10.33 -12.17
C PRO A 390 21.66 11.26 -12.80
N VAL A 391 22.06 12.48 -13.18
CA VAL A 391 21.14 13.43 -13.84
C VAL A 391 20.82 12.98 -15.27
N GLN A 392 21.76 12.30 -15.89
CA GLN A 392 21.61 11.72 -17.22
C GLN A 392 21.52 10.20 -17.12
N GLU A 393 20.77 9.59 -18.03
CA GLU A 393 20.71 8.15 -18.22
C GLU A 393 21.12 7.79 -19.65
N LYS A 394 21.82 6.64 -19.78
CA LYS A 394 22.18 6.07 -21.07
C LYS A 394 21.05 5.17 -21.55
N ASP A 395 20.62 5.41 -22.78
CA ASP A 395 19.70 4.55 -23.53
C ASP A 395 20.42 4.10 -24.81
N GLY A 396 21.09 2.96 -24.73
CA GLY A 396 22.05 2.51 -25.73
C GLY A 396 23.20 3.52 -25.90
N ALA A 397 23.36 4.04 -27.13
CA ALA A 397 24.34 5.07 -27.45
C ALA A 397 23.88 6.50 -27.10
N LYS A 398 22.59 6.71 -26.79
CA LYS A 398 22.04 8.04 -26.53
C LYS A 398 22.13 8.37 -25.04
N VAL A 399 22.49 9.61 -24.72
CA VAL A 399 22.47 10.15 -23.36
C VAL A 399 21.29 11.11 -23.25
N LYS A 400 20.39 10.88 -22.28
CA LYS A 400 19.21 11.71 -22.05
C LYS A 400 19.18 12.21 -20.62
N THR A 401 18.80 13.47 -20.44
CA THR A 401 18.51 14.03 -19.11
C THR A 401 17.25 13.39 -18.54
N LYS A 402 17.32 12.94 -17.29
CA LYS A 402 16.15 12.40 -16.57
C LYS A 402 15.07 13.48 -16.45
N ALA A 403 13.81 13.05 -16.44
CA ALA A 403 12.69 13.96 -16.19
C ALA A 403 12.88 14.71 -14.87
N TRP A 404 12.60 16.01 -14.86
CA TRP A 404 12.74 16.86 -13.67
C TRP A 404 11.98 16.31 -12.46
N SER A 405 10.81 15.70 -12.66
CA SER A 405 10.01 15.09 -11.59
C SER A 405 10.70 13.89 -10.94
N LYS A 406 11.49 13.11 -11.69
CA LYS A 406 12.30 12.01 -11.12
C LYS A 406 13.44 12.55 -10.25
N LEU A 407 14.09 13.64 -10.70
CA LEU A 407 15.16 14.30 -9.94
C LEU A 407 14.63 14.96 -8.67
N LEU A 408 13.49 15.64 -8.77
CA LEU A 408 12.83 16.24 -7.61
C LEU A 408 12.36 15.19 -6.62
N ALA A 409 11.74 14.09 -7.09
CA ALA A 409 11.36 12.98 -6.24
C ALA A 409 12.57 12.39 -5.49
N HIS A 410 13.73 12.26 -6.14
CA HIS A 410 14.96 11.79 -5.46
C HIS A 410 15.36 12.66 -4.28
N LEU A 411 15.25 13.98 -4.42
CA LEU A 411 15.55 14.92 -3.34
C LEU A 411 14.52 14.83 -2.21
N ILE A 412 13.22 14.87 -2.53
CA ILE A 412 12.13 14.78 -1.55
C ILE A 412 12.22 13.48 -0.75
N GLN A 413 12.40 12.35 -1.44
CA GLN A 413 12.52 11.04 -0.79
C GLN A 413 13.74 10.93 0.12
N GLY A 414 14.81 11.67 -0.18
CA GLY A 414 15.97 11.75 0.70
C GLY A 414 15.65 12.49 2.01
N VAL A 415 14.82 13.53 1.95
CA VAL A 415 14.36 14.25 3.15
C VAL A 415 13.51 13.35 4.02
N GLU A 416 12.55 12.63 3.43
CA GLU A 416 11.73 11.67 4.16
C GLU A 416 12.56 10.57 4.82
N ALA A 417 13.48 9.95 4.07
CA ALA A 417 14.36 8.92 4.62
C ALA A 417 15.16 9.46 5.81
N LYS A 418 15.64 10.70 5.74
CA LYS A 418 16.37 11.34 6.83
C LYS A 418 15.48 11.70 8.02
N ALA A 419 14.27 12.21 7.78
CA ALA A 419 13.29 12.54 8.81
C ALA A 419 12.86 11.29 9.59
N ILE A 420 12.47 10.22 8.87
CA ILE A 420 12.12 8.94 9.49
C ILE A 420 13.30 8.38 10.27
N ARG A 421 14.51 8.38 9.70
CA ARG A 421 15.70 7.93 10.43
C ARG A 421 15.90 8.69 11.74
N ALA A 422 15.74 10.02 11.73
CA ALA A 422 15.88 10.82 12.94
C ALA A 422 14.85 10.43 14.01
N CYS A 423 13.59 10.19 13.63
CA CYS A 423 12.57 9.70 14.56
C CYS A 423 12.94 8.34 15.17
N LEU A 424 13.49 7.43 14.37
CA LEU A 424 13.85 6.09 14.83
C LEU A 424 15.07 6.08 15.76
N GLU A 425 15.96 7.06 15.64
CA GLU A 425 17.12 7.21 16.52
C GLU A 425 16.75 7.74 17.93
N ILE A 426 15.58 8.37 18.09
CA ILE A 426 15.10 8.88 19.39
C ILE A 426 14.71 7.76 20.34
N ASP A 427 14.04 6.72 19.85
CA ASP A 427 13.63 5.57 20.67
C ASP A 427 13.82 4.25 19.91
N PRO A 428 15.08 3.77 19.83
CA PRO A 428 15.40 2.51 19.16
C PRO A 428 14.65 1.35 19.84
N GLY A 429 13.79 0.67 19.09
CA GLY A 429 13.00 -0.47 19.58
C GLY A 429 11.51 -0.18 19.79
N ALA A 430 11.09 1.08 19.90
CA ALA A 430 9.67 1.42 19.95
C ALA A 430 8.99 1.29 18.59
N VAL A 431 9.71 1.61 17.51
CA VAL A 431 9.21 1.51 16.14
C VAL A 431 9.24 0.07 15.65
N VAL A 432 8.11 -0.39 15.12
CA VAL A 432 7.93 -1.77 14.62
C VAL A 432 7.63 -1.84 13.14
N LEU A 433 7.08 -0.77 12.53
CA LEU A 433 6.80 -0.74 11.11
C LEU A 433 7.19 0.61 10.52
N ILE A 434 7.88 0.58 9.38
CA ILE A 434 8.17 1.78 8.58
C ILE A 434 7.23 1.85 7.37
N GLN A 435 6.59 2.99 7.18
CA GLN A 435 5.80 3.40 6.01
C GLN A 435 6.63 4.36 5.13
N HIS A 436 6.05 4.95 4.07
CA HIS A 436 6.79 5.88 3.20
C HIS A 436 7.21 7.15 3.95
N ASP A 437 6.21 7.87 4.45
CA ASP A 437 6.30 9.15 5.15
C ASP A 437 5.85 9.04 6.62
N GLY A 438 5.82 7.82 7.14
CA GLY A 438 5.34 7.52 8.50
C GLY A 438 5.92 6.23 9.07
N PHE A 439 5.53 5.93 10.30
CA PHE A 439 5.94 4.72 11.02
C PHE A 439 4.90 4.35 12.09
N THR A 440 4.95 3.11 12.57
CA THR A 440 4.11 2.64 13.68
C THR A 440 4.98 2.25 14.88
N ALA A 441 4.57 2.67 16.08
CA ALA A 441 5.25 2.41 17.34
C ALA A 441 4.38 1.63 18.34
N THR A 442 5.03 0.89 19.24
CA THR A 442 4.35 0.09 20.29
C THR A 442 3.81 0.93 21.44
N LYS A 443 4.30 2.17 21.59
CA LYS A 443 3.90 3.13 22.61
C LYS A 443 3.80 4.52 22.01
N GLN A 444 3.08 5.41 22.70
CA GLN A 444 3.02 6.81 22.32
C GLN A 444 4.42 7.43 22.48
N LEU A 445 4.86 8.14 21.45
CA LEU A 445 6.10 8.91 21.40
C LEU A 445 5.78 10.40 21.50
N ASN A 446 6.74 11.17 21.99
CA ASN A 446 6.58 12.62 22.12
C ASN A 446 6.73 13.32 20.76
N VAL A 447 5.61 13.75 20.17
CA VAL A 447 5.58 14.42 18.85
C VAL A 447 6.53 15.61 18.77
N ALA A 448 6.54 16.51 19.76
CA ALA A 448 7.40 17.69 19.74
C ALA A 448 8.90 17.33 19.72
N THR A 449 9.28 16.24 20.40
CA THR A 449 10.66 15.72 20.39
C THR A 449 11.02 15.17 19.02
N LEU A 450 10.09 14.43 18.38
CA LEU A 450 10.28 13.88 17.04
C LEU A 450 10.37 14.99 15.99
N GLU A 451 9.49 15.98 16.03
CA GLU A 451 9.50 17.12 15.11
C GLU A 451 10.78 17.96 15.25
N LYS A 452 11.27 18.15 16.49
CA LYS A 452 12.57 18.77 16.73
C LYS A 452 13.71 17.95 16.14
N ALA A 453 13.72 16.63 16.33
CA ALA A 453 14.74 15.75 15.75
C ALA A 453 14.73 15.79 14.22
N ILE A 454 13.54 15.87 13.61
CA ILE A 454 13.38 16.05 12.17
C ILE A 454 13.97 17.40 11.73
N LEU A 455 13.67 18.49 12.43
CA LEU A 455 14.22 19.81 12.12
C LEU A 455 15.74 19.81 12.21
N ASP A 456 16.30 19.28 13.30
CA ASP A 456 17.75 19.22 13.52
C ASP A 456 18.45 18.37 12.45
N ALA A 457 17.84 17.25 12.05
CA ALA A 457 18.42 16.35 11.05
C ALA A 457 18.28 16.89 9.61
N THR A 458 17.12 17.46 9.26
CA THR A 458 16.79 17.82 7.86
C THR A 458 16.97 19.29 7.54
N GLY A 459 16.96 20.16 8.55
CA GLY A 459 16.87 21.61 8.39
C GLY A 459 15.47 22.11 8.03
N TYR A 460 14.44 21.24 8.03
CA TYR A 460 13.09 21.59 7.60
C TYR A 460 12.07 21.39 8.71
N THR A 461 11.15 22.35 8.82
CA THR A 461 10.00 22.24 9.73
C THR A 461 8.95 21.34 9.09
N LEU A 462 8.81 20.13 9.62
CA LEU A 462 7.80 19.15 9.22
C LEU A 462 6.95 18.78 10.44
N THR A 463 5.66 18.57 10.22
CA THR A 463 4.71 18.25 11.29
C THR A 463 4.31 16.78 11.24
N LEU A 464 4.11 16.17 12.41
CA LEU A 464 3.67 14.79 12.56
C LEU A 464 2.22 14.74 13.03
N GLU A 465 1.41 13.93 12.36
CA GLU A 465 0.10 13.51 12.84
C GLU A 465 0.27 12.17 13.58
N GLU A 466 -0.31 12.05 14.79
CA GLU A 466 -0.37 10.79 15.54
C GLU A 466 -1.81 10.28 15.66
N ASP A 467 -1.99 8.95 15.55
CA ASP A 467 -3.29 8.27 15.68
C ASP A 467 -3.10 6.96 16.46
N LEU A 468 -3.81 6.78 17.58
CA LEU A 468 -3.88 5.48 18.23
C LEU A 468 -4.75 4.56 17.38
N ILE A 469 -4.17 3.45 16.90
CA ILE A 469 -4.84 2.50 16.05
C ILE A 469 -5.85 1.72 16.89
N GLN A 470 -7.08 2.20 16.92
CA GLN A 470 -8.20 1.47 17.50
C GLN A 470 -9.07 0.85 16.41
N PRO A 471 -9.67 -0.33 16.65
CA PRO A 471 -10.74 -0.81 15.80
C PRO A 471 -11.86 0.22 15.94
N ASP A 472 -12.32 0.77 14.82
CA ASP A 472 -13.27 1.88 14.76
C ASP A 472 -14.69 1.48 15.27
N ILE A 473 -14.81 0.44 16.12
CA ILE A 473 -16.06 -0.13 16.64
C ILE A 473 -16.89 0.93 17.38
N GLN A 474 -16.28 1.79 18.20
CA GLN A 474 -17.02 2.80 18.96
C GLN A 474 -17.65 3.88 18.05
N ARG A 475 -16.89 4.36 17.05
CA ARG A 475 -17.39 5.30 16.03
C ARG A 475 -18.34 4.63 15.03
N GLN A 476 -18.17 3.32 14.80
CA GLN A 476 -19.07 2.47 14.01
C GLN A 476 -20.45 2.31 14.70
N PHE A 477 -20.49 2.24 16.04
CA PHE A 477 -21.73 2.24 16.81
C PHE A 477 -22.42 3.61 16.82
N ASP A 478 -21.68 4.69 17.10
CA ASP A 478 -22.27 6.03 17.24
C ASP A 478 -22.88 6.57 15.93
N LYS A 479 -22.23 6.30 14.78
CA LYS A 479 -22.77 6.67 13.45
C LYS A 479 -23.96 5.80 13.02
N SER A 480 -23.99 4.54 13.41
CA SER A 480 -25.12 3.64 13.15
C SER A 480 -26.38 4.12 13.86
N ILE A 481 -26.27 4.52 15.13
CA ILE A 481 -27.39 5.08 15.90
C ILE A 481 -27.85 6.41 15.31
N GLN A 482 -26.93 7.32 14.96
CA GLN A 482 -27.28 8.60 14.32
C GLN A 482 -28.03 8.42 12.99
N ASN A 483 -27.60 7.49 12.14
CA ASN A 483 -28.26 7.21 10.86
C ASN A 483 -29.60 6.49 11.03
N GLU A 484 -29.74 5.56 11.99
CA GLU A 484 -31.03 4.95 12.32
C GLU A 484 -32.00 5.99 12.90
N LEU A 485 -31.55 6.88 13.79
CA LEU A 485 -32.35 7.98 14.32
C LEU A 485 -32.79 8.95 13.21
N LEU A 486 -31.92 9.26 12.24
CA LEU A 486 -32.25 10.09 11.08
C LEU A 486 -33.25 9.40 10.13
N LYS A 487 -33.15 8.08 9.93
CA LYS A 487 -34.13 7.29 9.16
C LYS A 487 -35.49 7.25 9.86
N VAL A 488 -35.51 7.02 11.17
CA VAL A 488 -36.74 7.03 11.98
C VAL A 488 -37.38 8.41 11.97
N GLN A 489 -36.61 9.49 12.10
CA GLN A 489 -37.12 10.86 11.98
C GLN A 489 -37.65 11.19 10.58
N LYS A 490 -37.01 10.69 9.51
CA LYS A 490 -37.54 10.83 8.13
C LYS A 490 -38.82 10.02 7.94
N ALA A 491 -38.88 8.79 8.44
CA ALA A 491 -40.06 7.92 8.37
C ALA A 491 -41.26 8.50 9.16
N LEU A 492 -40.99 9.11 10.32
CA LEU A 492 -42.00 9.82 11.12
C LEU A 492 -42.51 11.09 10.39
N LYS A 493 -41.64 11.83 9.70
CA LYS A 493 -42.04 12.99 8.87
C LYS A 493 -42.81 12.60 7.61
N THR A 494 -42.56 11.44 7.03
CA THR A 494 -43.32 10.94 5.87
C THR A 494 -44.67 10.33 6.26
N ASN A 495 -44.81 9.80 7.48
CA ASN A 495 -46.06 9.21 7.97
C ASN A 495 -47.03 10.22 8.61
N THR A 496 -46.61 11.47 8.87
CA THR A 496 -47.54 12.55 9.27
C THR A 496 -48.44 13.06 8.13
N GLY A 497 -48.34 12.51 6.93
CA GLY A 497 -49.16 12.87 5.76
C GLY A 497 -50.32 11.92 5.43
N ALA A 498 -50.52 10.82 6.18
CA ALA A 498 -51.57 9.85 5.86
C ALA A 498 -52.29 9.33 7.11
N GLY A 499 -53.53 9.80 7.28
CA GLY A 499 -54.58 9.04 7.97
C GLY A 499 -54.63 9.15 9.50
N PHE A 500 -55.21 10.25 10.00
CA PHE A 500 -55.94 10.20 11.26
C PHE A 500 -57.06 9.15 11.15
N ARG A 501 -56.89 7.99 11.77
CA ARG A 501 -58.02 7.15 12.21
C ARG A 501 -57.77 6.69 13.64
N SER A 502 -58.72 7.08 14.48
CA SER A 502 -58.79 6.82 15.90
C SER A 502 -58.57 5.34 16.26
N PHE A 503 -57.62 5.08 17.14
CA PHE A 503 -57.67 3.90 18.00
C PHE A 503 -57.75 4.36 19.46
N ARG A 504 -58.86 3.97 20.10
CA ARG A 504 -59.19 4.26 21.49
C ARG A 504 -58.15 3.65 22.43
N HIS A 505 -57.84 4.40 23.48
CA HIS A 505 -57.12 3.94 24.65
C HIS A 505 -57.74 2.68 25.24
N HIS A 506 -56.91 1.65 25.42
CA HIS A 506 -57.04 0.74 26.54
C HIS A 506 -55.77 0.86 27.37
N GLN A 507 -55.89 1.63 28.46
CA GLN A 507 -54.95 1.55 29.57
C GLN A 507 -55.17 0.20 30.25
N SER A 508 -54.13 -0.61 30.34
CA SER A 508 -53.99 -1.57 31.43
C SER A 508 -52.60 -1.40 32.02
N ILE A 509 -52.63 -0.94 33.27
CA ILE A 509 -51.53 -0.83 34.21
C ILE A 509 -51.24 -2.25 34.69
N VAL A 510 -50.00 -2.73 34.56
CA VAL A 510 -49.44 -3.66 35.55
C VAL A 510 -47.97 -3.32 35.79
N SER A 511 -47.66 -3.25 37.07
CA SER A 511 -46.47 -2.79 37.76
C SER A 511 -45.29 -3.75 37.70
N SER A 512 -44.13 -3.15 37.99
CA SER A 512 -42.91 -3.74 38.53
C SER A 512 -43.07 -5.02 39.36
N GLU A 513 -42.23 -6.01 39.14
CA GLU A 513 -41.28 -6.57 40.13
C GLU A 513 -40.50 -7.77 39.56
N GLY A 514 -39.21 -7.84 39.93
CA GLY A 514 -38.48 -9.07 40.26
C GLY A 514 -38.21 -10.12 39.16
N ALA A 515 -36.93 -10.32 38.83
CA ALA A 515 -36.22 -11.57 39.13
C ALA A 515 -34.93 -11.76 38.31
N VAL A 516 -33.89 -12.10 39.07
CA VAL A 516 -32.62 -12.74 38.72
C VAL A 516 -32.83 -14.04 37.94
N LEU A 517 -31.98 -14.34 36.94
CA LEU A 517 -31.47 -15.69 36.55
C LEU A 517 -30.48 -15.53 35.38
N VAL A 518 -29.15 -15.70 35.58
CA VAL A 518 -28.35 -16.95 35.51
C VAL A 518 -27.91 -17.36 34.09
N CYS A 519 -26.62 -17.72 34.03
CA CYS A 519 -25.81 -18.20 32.92
C CYS A 519 -26.35 -19.41 32.12
N ARG A 520 -25.62 -19.63 31.01
CA ARG A 520 -25.44 -20.81 30.13
C ARG A 520 -26.35 -20.77 28.90
N SER A 521 -25.86 -21.03 27.69
CA SER A 521 -24.77 -21.93 27.26
C SER A 521 -23.91 -21.35 26.14
#